data_AF-A0A439D010-F1
#
_entry.id   AF-A0A439D010-F1
#
_cell.length_a   1.000
_cell.length_b   1.000
_cell.length_c   1.000
_cell.angle_alpha   90.00
_cell.angle_beta   90.00
_cell.angle_gamma   90.00
#
_symmetry.space_group_name_H-M   'P 1'
#
loop_
_entity.id
_entity.type
_entity.pdbx_description
1 polymer ?
#
loop_
_entity_poly.entity_id
_entity_poly.type
_entity_poly.pdbx_seq_one_letter_code
_entity_poly.pdbx_strand_id
1 'polypeptide(L)'
;MSSCQRQEARLRRVRHLISFIEEIQNEGYLGRKEAIPIQLFPKDYIELLLEIEKRDSDFQNYFNHRLRYEYNESRYGNSQFTIFMPSDFHKRMSSLVNWDVRLWSHQVQKDDNPAEVQTAVGSIRTATDESIETDNKTLYPDCSFKYEGITRPPVAFEIAWSQSTDDLKNKALELIRETNGEVRTVVGLDFSRTHNIWTTIRDHVGTEELPNRGPATAFVWRATFDENGRQLFNANGDPRIQKKNYRFCDDDGNAYAQSRSKLQLSLKDFIPLQIILKEGWGEVEALDNTKFELDLVKMIGFFDEALKVEKAADTAKEPRRIKADEKKKQEK
;
A
#
# COMPACT_ATOMS: atom_id res chain seq x y z
N MET A 1 35.47 -15.73 -8.79
CA MET A 1 35.47 -15.85 -7.31
C MET A 1 35.50 -17.30 -6.91
N SER A 2 36.33 -17.66 -5.92
CA SER A 2 36.37 -18.99 -5.33
C SER A 2 35.08 -19.29 -4.56
N SER A 3 34.83 -20.57 -4.23
CA SER A 3 33.68 -20.99 -3.40
C SER A 3 33.70 -20.29 -2.03
N CYS A 4 34.88 -20.19 -1.41
CA CYS A 4 35.08 -19.53 -0.13
C CYS A 4 34.72 -18.03 -0.19
N GLN A 5 35.21 -17.31 -1.20
CA GLN A 5 34.89 -15.88 -1.40
C GLN A 5 33.38 -15.63 -1.57
N ARG A 6 32.67 -16.55 -2.25
CA ARG A 6 31.21 -16.45 -2.42
C ARG A 6 30.46 -16.69 -1.11
N GLN A 7 30.94 -17.61 -0.27
CA GLN A 7 30.36 -17.86 1.05
C GLN A 7 30.56 -16.65 1.97
N GLU A 8 31.77 -16.11 2.04
CA GLU A 8 32.03 -14.94 2.87
C GLU A 8 31.23 -13.71 2.44
N ALA A 9 31.11 -13.46 1.13
CA ALA A 9 30.30 -12.36 0.62
C ALA A 9 28.82 -12.50 1.00
N ARG A 10 28.27 -13.73 0.98
CA ARG A 10 26.91 -14.02 1.47
C ARG A 10 26.77 -13.70 2.95
N LEU A 11 27.65 -14.23 3.79
CA LEU A 11 27.59 -14.00 5.23
C LEU A 11 27.72 -12.51 5.57
N ARG A 12 28.58 -11.77 4.86
CA ARG A 12 28.67 -10.31 5.01
C ARG A 12 27.37 -9.59 4.63
N ARG A 13 26.69 -9.98 3.55
CA ARG A 13 25.38 -9.39 3.18
C ARG A 13 24.33 -9.64 4.26
N VAL A 14 24.19 -10.88 4.70
CA VAL A 14 23.21 -11.26 5.73
C VAL A 14 23.46 -10.51 7.05
N ARG A 15 24.71 -10.44 7.50
CA ARG A 15 25.07 -9.69 8.72
C ARG A 15 24.75 -8.20 8.63
N HIS A 16 25.05 -7.56 7.49
CA HIS A 16 24.69 -6.15 7.29
C HIS A 16 23.18 -5.96 7.30
N LEU A 17 22.42 -6.86 6.67
CA LEU A 17 20.97 -6.79 6.67
C LEU A 17 20.40 -6.92 8.09
N ILE A 18 20.88 -7.89 8.87
CA ILE A 18 20.44 -8.04 10.27
C ILE A 18 20.76 -6.79 11.07
N SER A 19 22.00 -6.30 11.00
CA SER A 19 22.40 -5.07 11.70
C SER A 19 21.54 -3.88 11.31
N PHE A 20 21.15 -3.79 10.04
CA PHE A 20 20.25 -2.73 9.56
C PHE A 20 18.83 -2.87 10.11
N ILE A 21 18.29 -4.09 10.18
CA ILE A 21 16.98 -4.36 10.79
C ILE A 21 17.01 -4.06 12.29
N GLU A 22 18.09 -4.40 13.00
CA GLU A 22 18.30 -4.06 14.40
C GLU A 22 18.36 -2.54 14.62
N GLU A 23 19.04 -1.80 13.75
CA GLU A 23 19.07 -0.32 13.77
C GLU A 23 17.65 0.24 13.62
N ILE A 24 16.87 -0.26 12.64
CA ILE A 24 15.48 0.17 12.45
C ILE A 24 14.64 -0.13 13.70
N GLN A 25 14.77 -1.33 14.28
CA GLN A 25 14.00 -1.73 15.45
C GLN A 25 14.30 -0.85 16.67
N ASN A 26 15.58 -0.58 16.92
CA ASN A 26 16.04 0.07 18.15
C ASN A 26 16.00 1.60 18.06
N GLU A 27 16.40 2.16 16.92
CA GLU A 27 16.58 3.61 16.76
C GLU A 27 15.47 4.25 15.91
N GLY A 28 14.75 3.42 15.15
CA GLY A 28 13.81 3.86 14.12
C GLY A 28 14.51 4.20 12.81
N TYR A 29 13.79 4.09 11.71
CA TYR A 29 14.33 4.48 10.40
C TYR A 29 14.37 6.00 10.24
N LEU A 30 15.58 6.55 10.07
CA LEU A 30 15.82 7.99 9.86
C LEU A 30 15.90 8.38 8.39
N GLY A 31 15.90 7.42 7.45
CA GLY A 31 15.95 7.71 6.04
C GLY A 31 14.67 8.35 5.48
N ARG A 32 14.67 8.58 4.17
CA ARG A 32 13.54 9.21 3.44
C ARG A 32 12.91 8.29 2.39
N LYS A 33 13.49 7.11 2.13
CA LYS A 33 12.96 6.18 1.15
C LYS A 33 11.96 5.27 1.82
N GLU A 34 10.77 5.13 1.26
CA GLU A 34 9.76 4.21 1.79
C GLU A 34 9.99 2.77 1.30
N ALA A 35 10.70 2.58 0.19
CA ALA A 35 11.13 1.28 -0.29
C ALA A 35 12.66 1.19 -0.30
N ILE A 36 13.19 0.18 0.40
CA ILE A 36 14.63 -0.05 0.55
C ILE A 36 14.97 -1.38 -0.11
N PRO A 37 15.32 -1.37 -1.41
CA PRO A 37 15.68 -2.59 -2.12
C PRO A 37 17.05 -3.09 -1.67
N ILE A 38 17.11 -4.39 -1.40
CA ILE A 38 18.28 -5.11 -0.92
C ILE A 38 18.50 -6.33 -1.82
N GLN A 39 19.73 -6.51 -2.26
CA GLN A 39 20.13 -7.70 -3.00
C GLN A 39 20.24 -8.87 -2.03
N LEU A 40 19.37 -9.86 -2.19
CA LEU A 40 19.31 -11.03 -1.31
C LEU A 40 18.91 -12.28 -2.12
N PHE A 41 19.90 -13.05 -2.56
CA PHE A 41 19.62 -14.24 -3.36
C PHE A 41 18.99 -15.37 -2.52
N PRO A 42 18.40 -16.42 -3.14
CA PRO A 42 17.67 -17.46 -2.39
C PRO A 42 18.47 -18.12 -1.27
N LYS A 43 19.76 -18.40 -1.53
CA LYS A 43 20.67 -18.96 -0.50
C LYS A 43 20.97 -17.98 0.63
N ASP A 44 20.98 -16.67 0.34
CA ASP A 44 21.21 -15.63 1.33
C ASP A 44 19.94 -15.39 2.16
N TYR A 45 18.75 -15.54 1.57
CA TYR A 45 17.47 -15.45 2.28
C TYR A 45 17.28 -16.64 3.24
N ILE A 46 17.59 -17.87 2.82
CA ILE A 46 17.58 -19.03 3.74
C ILE A 46 18.54 -18.78 4.92
N GLU A 47 19.74 -18.27 4.65
CA GLU A 47 20.70 -17.94 5.71
C GLU A 47 20.18 -16.81 6.63
N LEU A 48 19.50 -15.80 6.07
CA LEU A 48 18.85 -14.75 6.86
C LEU A 48 17.82 -15.35 7.83
N LEU A 49 16.94 -16.24 7.34
CA LEU A 49 15.92 -16.89 8.18
C LEU A 49 16.56 -17.71 9.30
N LEU A 50 17.60 -18.50 9.00
CA LEU A 50 18.35 -19.26 10.01
C LEU A 50 19.03 -18.35 11.05
N GLU A 51 19.51 -17.19 10.65
CA GLU A 51 20.10 -16.23 11.59
C GLU A 51 19.03 -15.53 12.44
N ILE A 52 17.84 -15.27 11.91
CA ILE A 52 16.69 -14.72 12.66
C ILE A 52 16.25 -15.71 13.76
N GLU A 53 16.15 -17.00 13.44
CA GLU A 53 15.78 -18.06 14.41
C GLU A 53 16.74 -18.15 15.61
N LYS A 54 18.00 -17.70 15.45
CA LYS A 54 19.00 -17.67 16.52
C LYS A 54 18.93 -16.42 17.40
N ARG A 55 18.16 -15.40 17.02
CA ARG A 55 18.01 -14.16 17.78
C ARG A 55 17.01 -14.29 18.92
N ASP A 56 16.95 -13.29 19.78
CA ASP A 56 15.96 -13.24 20.86
C ASP A 56 14.51 -13.11 20.33
N SER A 57 13.55 -13.38 21.20
CA SER A 57 12.13 -13.34 20.88
C SER A 57 11.66 -11.96 20.41
N ASP A 58 12.29 -10.89 20.87
CA ASP A 58 11.87 -9.53 20.57
C ASP A 58 12.24 -9.18 19.12
N PHE A 59 13.45 -9.53 18.68
CA PHE A 59 13.88 -9.39 17.29
C PHE A 59 13.05 -10.28 16.36
N GLN A 60 12.83 -11.55 16.73
CA GLN A 60 12.00 -12.46 15.93
C GLN A 60 10.57 -11.92 15.74
N ASN A 61 9.95 -11.46 16.83
CA ASN A 61 8.62 -10.87 16.79
C ASN A 61 8.60 -9.59 15.94
N TYR A 62 9.63 -8.75 16.03
CA TYR A 62 9.76 -7.58 15.17
C TYR A 62 9.86 -7.97 13.69
N PHE A 63 10.74 -8.90 13.34
CA PHE A 63 10.91 -9.34 11.94
C PHE A 63 9.64 -9.97 11.35
N ASN A 64 8.97 -10.85 12.10
CA ASN A 64 7.84 -11.62 11.60
C ASN A 64 6.53 -10.82 11.58
N HIS A 65 6.36 -9.83 12.46
CA HIS A 65 5.06 -9.20 12.68
C HIS A 65 5.06 -7.67 12.60
N ARG A 66 6.22 -7.01 12.54
CA ARG A 66 6.31 -5.54 12.53
C ARG A 66 7.08 -5.00 11.34
N LEU A 67 8.13 -5.70 10.91
CA LEU A 67 8.88 -5.34 9.72
C LEU A 67 8.04 -5.68 8.49
N ARG A 68 7.71 -4.65 7.69
CA ARG A 68 7.10 -4.88 6.38
C ARG A 68 8.21 -5.11 5.38
N TYR A 69 8.21 -6.28 4.74
CA TYR A 69 9.15 -6.58 3.68
C TYR A 69 8.51 -7.49 2.64
N GLU A 70 9.02 -7.44 1.41
CA GLU A 70 8.65 -8.39 0.37
C GLU A 70 9.88 -9.11 -0.14
N TYR A 71 9.75 -10.42 -0.33
CA TYR A 71 10.77 -11.25 -0.92
C TYR A 71 10.30 -11.81 -2.27
N ASN A 72 11.03 -11.45 -3.32
CA ASN A 72 10.82 -11.94 -4.68
C ASN A 72 11.98 -12.83 -5.08
N GLU A 73 11.75 -14.15 -5.12
CA GLU A 73 12.79 -15.12 -5.45
C GLU A 73 13.33 -14.87 -6.88
N SER A 74 14.60 -14.49 -6.99
CA SER A 74 15.28 -14.35 -8.27
C SER A 74 16.77 -14.58 -8.15
N ARG A 75 17.37 -15.16 -9.20
CA ARG A 75 18.82 -15.35 -9.32
C ARG A 75 19.54 -14.12 -9.88
N TYR A 76 18.80 -13.11 -10.31
CA TYR A 76 19.31 -11.92 -10.99
C TYR A 76 18.70 -10.64 -10.41
N GLY A 77 19.41 -9.52 -10.55
CA GLY A 77 18.97 -8.21 -10.07
C GLY A 77 19.47 -7.87 -8.66
N ASN A 78 19.01 -6.73 -8.14
CA ASN A 78 19.54 -6.11 -6.93
C ASN A 78 18.45 -5.80 -5.88
N SER A 79 17.26 -6.39 -6.01
CA SER A 79 16.06 -5.99 -5.28
C SER A 79 15.16 -7.19 -4.95
N GLN A 80 15.76 -8.33 -4.62
CA GLN A 80 14.98 -9.52 -4.23
C GLN A 80 14.30 -9.34 -2.88
N PHE A 81 14.89 -8.56 -1.97
CA PHE A 81 14.32 -8.28 -0.66
C PHE A 81 14.11 -6.78 -0.53
N THR A 82 12.87 -6.33 -0.32
CA THR A 82 12.56 -4.91 -0.17
C THR A 82 11.96 -4.68 1.20
N ILE A 83 12.59 -3.84 2.02
CA ILE A 83 12.00 -3.37 3.28
C ILE A 83 11.15 -2.14 2.98
N PHE A 84 9.92 -2.13 3.49
CA PHE A 84 9.02 -1.00 3.41
C PHE A 84 9.00 -0.22 4.72
N MET A 85 9.27 1.08 4.62
CA MET A 85 9.24 2.04 5.72
C MET A 85 8.17 3.10 5.44
N PRO A 86 6.88 2.82 5.69
CA PRO A 86 5.81 3.78 5.42
C PRO A 86 6.07 5.11 6.13
N SER A 87 5.98 6.22 5.39
CA SER A 87 6.02 7.56 5.95
C SER A 87 4.82 7.85 6.86
N ASP A 88 4.87 8.95 7.59
CA ASP A 88 3.76 9.35 8.45
C ASP A 88 2.60 9.91 7.61
N PHE A 89 2.91 10.52 6.44
CA PHE A 89 1.96 10.78 5.36
C PHE A 89 1.18 9.52 5.00
N HIS A 90 1.92 8.45 4.67
CA HIS A 90 1.36 7.20 4.19
C HIS A 90 0.40 6.59 5.23
N LYS A 91 0.86 6.43 6.47
CA LYS A 91 0.05 5.88 7.57
C LYS A 91 -1.20 6.71 7.82
N ARG A 92 -1.10 8.05 7.72
CA ARG A 92 -2.25 8.94 7.92
C ARG A 92 -3.27 8.79 6.79
N MET A 93 -2.82 8.75 5.53
CA MET A 93 -3.69 8.49 4.38
C MET A 93 -4.42 7.16 4.52
N SER A 94 -3.70 6.08 4.83
CA SER A 94 -4.29 4.75 5.06
C SER A 94 -5.37 4.78 6.15
N SER A 95 -5.07 5.44 7.28
CA SER A 95 -5.99 5.56 8.41
C SER A 95 -7.27 6.32 8.04
N LEU A 96 -7.16 7.38 7.23
CA LEU A 96 -8.31 8.18 6.78
C LEU A 96 -9.20 7.41 5.81
N VAL A 97 -8.62 6.66 4.87
CA VAL A 97 -9.37 5.77 3.96
C VAL A 97 -10.10 4.68 4.77
N ASN A 98 -9.40 4.03 5.71
CA ASN A 98 -10.00 3.01 6.57
C ASN A 98 -11.18 3.55 7.38
N TRP A 99 -11.04 4.77 7.91
CA TRP A 99 -12.11 5.44 8.65
C TRP A 99 -13.32 5.74 7.75
N ASP A 100 -13.10 6.28 6.54
CA ASP A 100 -14.21 6.64 5.64
C ASP A 100 -14.98 5.42 5.14
N VAL A 101 -14.30 4.31 4.83
CA VAL A 101 -14.97 3.06 4.44
C VAL A 101 -15.79 2.49 5.60
N ARG A 102 -15.27 2.54 6.84
CA ARG A 102 -16.05 2.12 8.03
C ARG A 102 -17.28 2.98 8.24
N LEU A 103 -17.14 4.29 8.12
CA LEU A 103 -18.25 5.23 8.27
C LEU A 103 -19.32 5.00 7.19
N TRP A 104 -18.88 4.85 5.93
CA TRP A 104 -19.76 4.52 4.82
C TRP A 104 -20.50 3.20 5.05
N SER A 105 -19.79 2.14 5.44
CA SER A 105 -20.37 0.82 5.71
C SER A 105 -21.44 0.89 6.80
N HIS A 106 -21.15 1.61 7.90
CA HIS A 106 -22.10 1.82 8.99
C HIS A 106 -23.34 2.61 8.58
N GLN A 107 -23.16 3.62 7.72
CA GLN A 107 -24.29 4.41 7.21
C GLN A 107 -25.20 3.56 6.33
N VAL A 108 -24.63 2.83 5.37
CA VAL A 108 -25.37 1.91 4.49
C VAL A 108 -26.14 0.86 5.30
N GLN A 109 -25.57 0.37 6.39
CA GLN A 109 -26.25 -0.61 7.26
C GLN A 109 -27.45 -0.02 8.01
N LYS A 110 -27.42 1.27 8.34
CA LYS A 110 -28.50 1.97 9.05
C LYS A 110 -29.61 2.48 8.15
N ASP A 111 -29.28 2.79 6.91
CA ASP A 111 -30.24 3.25 5.92
C ASP A 111 -31.21 2.12 5.53
N ASP A 112 -32.38 2.51 5.01
CA ASP A 112 -33.41 1.60 4.52
C ASP A 112 -33.00 0.98 3.18
N ASN A 113 -31.98 0.14 3.22
CA ASN A 113 -31.44 -0.60 2.10
C ASN A 113 -32.00 -2.03 2.07
N PRO A 114 -32.04 -2.67 0.88
CA PRO A 114 -32.40 -4.08 0.76
C PRO A 114 -31.56 -4.99 1.67
N ALA A 115 -32.14 -6.12 2.09
CA ALA A 115 -31.50 -7.06 3.02
C ALA A 115 -30.15 -7.58 2.51
N GLU A 116 -30.01 -7.76 1.20
CA GLU A 116 -28.77 -8.18 0.53
C GLU A 116 -27.67 -7.13 0.70
N VAL A 117 -28.00 -5.84 0.57
CA VAL A 117 -27.07 -4.72 0.78
C VAL A 117 -26.63 -4.66 2.25
N GLN A 118 -27.59 -4.75 3.18
CA GLN A 118 -27.31 -4.74 4.61
C GLN A 118 -26.44 -5.92 5.04
N THR A 119 -26.71 -7.11 4.49
CA THR A 119 -25.92 -8.32 4.74
C THR A 119 -24.51 -8.16 4.17
N ALA A 120 -24.39 -7.76 2.90
CA ALA A 120 -23.10 -7.59 2.24
C ALA A 120 -22.22 -6.56 2.97
N VAL A 121 -22.77 -5.39 3.29
CA VAL A 121 -22.01 -4.33 3.97
C VAL A 121 -21.67 -4.72 5.42
N GLY A 122 -22.56 -5.44 6.08
CA GLY A 122 -22.39 -5.96 7.44
C GLY A 122 -21.28 -7.00 7.56
N SER A 123 -20.81 -7.59 6.45
CA SER A 123 -19.72 -8.55 6.40
C SER A 123 -18.36 -7.95 6.01
N ILE A 124 -18.28 -6.65 5.68
CA ILE A 124 -17.01 -6.00 5.36
C ILE A 124 -16.20 -5.76 6.64
N ARG A 125 -14.91 -6.11 6.62
CA ARG A 125 -13.96 -5.90 7.71
C ARG A 125 -12.71 -5.22 7.16
N THR A 126 -12.15 -4.29 7.92
CA THR A 126 -10.82 -3.75 7.63
C THR A 126 -9.76 -4.81 7.92
N ALA A 127 -8.83 -5.01 7.00
CA ALA A 127 -7.65 -5.86 7.16
C ALA A 127 -6.41 -4.96 7.20
N THR A 128 -6.28 -4.23 8.32
CA THR A 128 -5.17 -3.28 8.54
C THR A 128 -3.90 -4.05 8.82
N ASP A 129 -2.82 -3.74 8.09
CA ASP A 129 -1.48 -4.30 8.26
C ASP A 129 -1.41 -5.83 8.09
N GLU A 130 -2.45 -6.45 7.51
CA GLU A 130 -2.47 -7.86 7.17
C GLU A 130 -1.74 -8.09 5.85
N SER A 131 -0.82 -9.05 5.83
CA SER A 131 -0.23 -9.55 4.59
C SER A 131 -1.21 -10.41 3.82
N ILE A 132 -1.04 -10.45 2.50
CA ILE A 132 -1.71 -11.39 1.62
C ILE A 132 -0.69 -12.45 1.22
N GLU A 133 -0.89 -13.66 1.74
CA GLU A 133 -0.07 -14.81 1.38
C GLU A 133 -0.55 -15.42 0.05
N THR A 134 0.38 -15.59 -0.87
CA THR A 134 0.22 -16.33 -2.13
C THR A 134 1.19 -17.49 -2.19
N ASP A 135 1.07 -18.35 -3.20
CA ASP A 135 1.95 -19.50 -3.35
C ASP A 135 3.42 -19.11 -3.54
N ASN A 136 3.67 -17.89 -4.03
CA ASN A 136 4.99 -17.43 -4.43
C ASN A 136 5.49 -16.22 -3.64
N LYS A 137 4.59 -15.45 -3.01
CA LYS A 137 4.90 -14.14 -2.43
C LYS A 137 4.03 -13.83 -1.23
N THR A 138 4.57 -12.99 -0.37
CA THR A 138 3.81 -12.24 0.63
C THR A 138 3.66 -10.82 0.12
N LEU A 139 2.43 -10.31 0.06
CA LEU A 139 2.13 -8.95 -0.43
C LEU A 139 1.54 -8.08 0.67
N TYR A 140 1.93 -6.81 0.72
CA TYR A 140 1.46 -5.88 1.74
C TYR A 140 0.71 -4.69 1.11
N PRO A 141 -0.62 -4.75 0.98
CA PRO A 141 -1.39 -3.58 0.61
C PRO A 141 -1.42 -2.55 1.74
N ASP A 142 -1.52 -1.28 1.38
CA ASP A 142 -1.50 -0.19 2.36
C ASP A 142 -2.80 -0.10 3.17
N CYS A 143 -3.92 -0.39 2.51
CA CYS A 143 -5.18 -0.75 3.16
C CYS A 143 -5.85 -1.88 2.40
N SER A 144 -6.61 -2.72 3.10
CA SER A 144 -7.47 -3.68 2.43
C SER A 144 -8.75 -3.96 3.20
N PHE A 145 -9.77 -4.40 2.49
CA PHE A 145 -11.10 -4.66 3.02
C PHE A 145 -11.51 -6.08 2.66
N LYS A 146 -11.61 -6.93 3.68
CA LYS A 146 -12.00 -8.34 3.54
C LYS A 146 -13.49 -8.52 3.77
N TYR A 147 -14.02 -9.57 3.17
CA TYR A 147 -15.36 -10.04 3.46
C TYR A 147 -15.27 -11.15 4.52
N GLU A 148 -16.21 -11.17 5.46
CA GLU A 148 -16.21 -12.12 6.56
C GLU A 148 -16.13 -13.58 6.07
N GLY A 149 -15.24 -14.37 6.68
CA GLY A 149 -14.99 -15.75 6.29
C GLY A 149 -14.09 -15.94 5.06
N ILE A 150 -13.52 -14.86 4.50
CA ILE A 150 -12.67 -14.90 3.30
C ILE A 150 -11.26 -14.46 3.63
N THR A 151 -10.28 -15.23 3.17
CA THR A 151 -8.86 -15.03 3.49
C THR A 151 -8.26 -13.82 2.77
N ARG A 152 -8.54 -13.64 1.48
CA ARG A 152 -7.98 -12.55 0.68
C ARG A 152 -8.99 -11.42 0.47
N PRO A 153 -8.58 -10.15 0.62
CA PRO A 153 -9.48 -9.02 0.51
C PRO A 153 -9.86 -8.75 -0.96
N PRO A 154 -11.15 -8.57 -1.31
CA PRO A 154 -11.55 -8.20 -2.66
C PRO A 154 -11.15 -6.78 -3.07
N VAL A 155 -10.92 -5.89 -2.09
CA VAL A 155 -10.47 -4.50 -2.34
C VAL A 155 -9.18 -4.22 -1.59
N ALA A 156 -8.21 -3.66 -2.31
CA ALA A 156 -6.98 -3.10 -1.75
C ALA A 156 -6.81 -1.63 -2.19
N PHE A 157 -6.16 -0.84 -1.33
CA PHE A 157 -5.67 0.49 -1.63
C PHE A 157 -4.16 0.49 -1.54
N GLU A 158 -3.55 1.24 -2.45
CA GLU A 158 -2.11 1.48 -2.53
C GLU A 158 -1.89 3.00 -2.61
N ILE A 159 -0.89 3.51 -1.91
CA ILE A 159 -0.62 4.93 -1.74
C ILE A 159 0.83 5.20 -2.15
N ALA A 160 0.99 5.89 -3.28
CA ALA A 160 2.29 6.35 -3.74
C ALA A 160 2.59 7.74 -3.14
N TRP A 161 3.57 7.79 -2.24
CA TRP A 161 4.16 9.03 -1.75
C TRP A 161 5.57 9.21 -2.32
N SER A 162 6.52 8.36 -1.95
CA SER A 162 7.86 8.38 -2.56
C SER A 162 8.01 7.47 -3.78
N GLN A 163 7.06 6.56 -3.99
CA GLN A 163 7.01 5.65 -5.15
C GLN A 163 6.49 6.37 -6.40
N SER A 164 6.85 5.87 -7.58
CA SER A 164 6.34 6.43 -8.85
C SER A 164 4.94 5.94 -9.20
N THR A 165 4.25 6.63 -10.11
CA THR A 165 2.98 6.18 -10.68
C THR A 165 3.09 4.79 -11.33
N ASP A 166 4.24 4.46 -11.93
CA ASP A 166 4.46 3.16 -12.56
C ASP A 166 4.65 2.06 -11.52
N ASP A 167 5.32 2.35 -10.39
CA ASP A 167 5.41 1.42 -9.27
C ASP A 167 4.01 1.09 -8.71
N LEU A 168 3.16 2.12 -8.57
CA LEU A 168 1.78 1.95 -8.13
C LEU A 168 0.96 1.06 -9.07
N LYS A 169 1.11 1.26 -10.38
CA LYS A 169 0.48 0.40 -11.40
C LYS A 169 1.00 -1.03 -11.32
N ASN A 170 2.31 -1.21 -11.21
CA ASN A 170 2.93 -2.53 -11.13
C ASN A 170 2.44 -3.27 -9.89
N LYS A 171 2.32 -2.57 -8.75
CA LYS A 171 1.81 -3.13 -7.50
C LYS A 171 0.35 -3.57 -7.62
N ALA A 172 -0.50 -2.74 -8.23
CA ALA A 172 -1.90 -3.09 -8.47
C ALA A 172 -2.04 -4.33 -9.37
N LEU A 173 -1.24 -4.41 -10.44
CA LEU A 173 -1.24 -5.57 -11.33
C LEU A 173 -0.70 -6.83 -10.63
N GLU A 174 0.31 -6.69 -9.77
CA GLU A 174 0.86 -7.77 -8.98
C GLU A 174 -0.17 -8.33 -7.99
N LEU A 175 -0.83 -7.48 -7.20
CA LEU A 175 -1.92 -7.89 -6.30
C LEU A 175 -3.00 -8.68 -7.04
N ILE A 176 -3.45 -8.16 -8.19
CA ILE A 176 -4.49 -8.79 -9.00
C ILE A 176 -3.99 -10.12 -9.61
N ARG A 177 -2.73 -10.21 -10.04
CA ARG A 177 -2.16 -11.40 -10.68
C ARG A 177 -1.88 -12.51 -9.67
N GLU A 178 -1.15 -12.20 -8.61
CA GLU A 178 -0.66 -13.20 -7.64
C GLU A 178 -1.79 -13.79 -6.79
N THR A 179 -2.93 -13.08 -6.71
CA THR A 179 -4.13 -13.58 -6.02
C THR A 179 -5.15 -14.21 -6.97
N ASN A 180 -4.80 -14.41 -8.25
CA ASN A 180 -5.71 -14.91 -9.29
C ASN A 180 -7.05 -14.15 -9.34
N GLY A 181 -6.99 -12.83 -9.11
CA GLY A 181 -8.15 -11.95 -9.12
C GLY A 181 -9.01 -12.00 -7.85
N GLU A 182 -8.60 -12.70 -6.78
CA GLU A 182 -9.32 -12.60 -5.49
C GLU A 182 -9.24 -11.19 -4.92
N VAL A 183 -8.09 -10.50 -5.08
CA VAL A 183 -8.06 -9.03 -5.04
C VAL A 183 -8.63 -8.55 -6.37
N ARG A 184 -9.92 -8.21 -6.36
CA ARG A 184 -10.70 -7.85 -7.56
C ARG A 184 -10.48 -6.41 -7.98
N THR A 185 -10.36 -5.52 -6.99
CA THR A 185 -10.27 -4.08 -7.22
C THR A 185 -9.11 -3.50 -6.42
N VAL A 186 -8.19 -2.83 -7.11
CA VAL A 186 -7.11 -2.06 -6.48
C VAL A 186 -7.31 -0.59 -6.75
N VAL A 187 -7.24 0.23 -5.71
CA VAL A 187 -7.27 1.69 -5.80
C VAL A 187 -5.88 2.25 -5.52
N GLY A 188 -5.27 2.88 -6.51
CA GLY A 188 -4.02 3.60 -6.34
C GLY A 188 -4.29 5.07 -6.08
N LEU A 189 -3.73 5.63 -5.01
CA LEU A 189 -3.69 7.06 -4.74
C LEU A 189 -2.26 7.56 -4.98
N ASP A 190 -2.10 8.49 -5.91
CA ASP A 190 -0.78 8.97 -6.35
C ASP A 190 -0.56 10.42 -5.97
N PHE A 191 0.45 10.61 -5.11
CA PHE A 191 0.94 11.87 -4.59
C PHE A 191 2.46 12.03 -4.84
N SER A 192 3.03 11.22 -5.73
CA SER A 192 4.47 11.11 -5.97
C SER A 192 5.13 12.41 -6.40
N ARG A 193 4.40 13.22 -7.16
CA ARG A 193 4.85 14.54 -7.61
C ARG A 193 4.96 15.53 -6.46
N THR A 194 4.02 15.49 -5.52
CA THR A 194 4.05 16.29 -4.28
C THR A 194 5.28 15.98 -3.47
N HIS A 195 5.60 14.69 -3.29
CA HIS A 195 6.78 14.27 -2.54
C HIS A 195 8.07 14.84 -3.16
N ASN A 196 8.16 14.88 -4.50
CA ASN A 196 9.34 15.45 -5.18
C ASN A 196 9.55 16.94 -4.91
N ILE A 197 8.49 17.68 -4.58
CA ILE A 197 8.57 19.11 -4.21
C ILE A 197 8.40 19.34 -2.70
N TRP A 198 8.34 18.27 -1.90
CA TRP A 198 8.01 18.33 -0.47
C TRP A 198 8.89 19.30 0.29
N THR A 199 10.21 19.27 0.05
CA THR A 199 11.17 20.15 0.72
C THR A 199 10.91 21.64 0.48
N THR A 200 10.27 21.99 -0.65
CA THR A 200 9.94 23.38 -1.00
C THR A 200 8.61 23.81 -0.39
N ILE A 201 7.65 22.89 -0.27
CA ILE A 201 6.28 23.23 0.12
C ILE A 201 5.99 22.99 1.61
N ARG A 202 6.79 22.14 2.29
CA ARG A 202 6.59 21.72 3.69
C ARG A 202 6.38 22.91 4.62
N ASP A 203 7.17 23.97 4.47
CA ASP A 203 7.14 25.09 5.41
C ASP A 203 5.83 25.90 5.30
N HIS A 204 5.17 25.85 4.13
CA HIS A 204 3.85 26.46 3.86
C HIS A 204 2.68 25.56 4.30
N VAL A 205 2.90 24.27 4.58
CA VAL A 205 1.81 23.40 5.05
C VAL A 205 1.29 23.88 6.41
N GLY A 206 -0.02 24.15 6.48
CA GLY A 206 -0.69 24.61 7.69
C GLY A 206 -0.60 26.12 7.92
N THR A 207 -0.06 26.89 6.98
CA THR A 207 -0.17 28.37 6.99
C THR A 207 -1.45 28.81 6.28
N GLU A 208 -1.74 30.12 6.28
CA GLU A 208 -2.87 30.69 5.53
C GLU A 208 -2.68 30.59 4.02
N GLU A 209 -1.43 30.45 3.55
CA GLU A 209 -1.12 30.25 2.14
C GLU A 209 -1.35 28.79 1.75
N LEU A 210 -2.19 28.55 0.74
CA LEU A 210 -2.40 27.21 0.21
C LEU A 210 -1.10 26.75 -0.48
N PRO A 211 -0.42 25.70 0.02
CA PRO A 211 0.77 25.20 -0.65
C PRO A 211 0.39 24.70 -2.05
N ASN A 212 1.27 24.90 -3.03
CA ASN A 212 1.19 24.17 -4.29
C ASN A 212 1.44 22.69 -3.97
N ARG A 213 0.36 21.92 -3.88
CA ARG A 213 0.42 20.50 -3.56
C ARG A 213 0.90 19.65 -4.74
N GLY A 214 1.01 20.22 -5.94
CA GLY A 214 1.16 19.44 -7.16
C GLY A 214 -0.05 18.52 -7.42
N PRO A 215 0.07 17.59 -8.38
CA PRO A 215 -1.03 16.75 -8.78
C PRO A 215 -1.34 15.67 -7.75
N ALA A 216 -2.63 15.48 -7.52
CA ALA A 216 -3.19 14.38 -6.75
C ALA A 216 -4.14 13.62 -7.67
N THR A 217 -3.81 12.36 -7.93
CA THR A 217 -4.59 11.51 -8.83
C THR A 217 -4.92 10.20 -8.17
N ALA A 218 -5.97 9.55 -8.66
CA ALA A 218 -6.29 8.20 -8.27
C ALA A 218 -6.61 7.33 -9.48
N PHE A 219 -6.38 6.04 -9.30
CA PHE A 219 -6.58 5.02 -10.31
C PHE A 219 -7.40 3.90 -9.68
N VAL A 220 -8.36 3.37 -10.43
CA VAL A 220 -9.09 2.17 -10.04
C VAL A 220 -8.83 1.12 -11.10
N TRP A 221 -8.21 0.01 -10.70
CA TRP A 221 -7.96 -1.16 -11.52
C TRP A 221 -8.87 -2.29 -11.07
N ARG A 222 -9.74 -2.75 -11.96
CA ARG A 222 -10.63 -3.89 -11.71
C ARG A 222 -10.21 -5.08 -12.56
N ALA A 223 -10.03 -6.23 -11.94
CA ALA A 223 -9.88 -7.49 -12.65
C ALA A 223 -11.13 -7.79 -13.49
N THR A 224 -10.93 -8.39 -14.66
CA THR A 224 -12.02 -8.86 -15.52
C THR A 224 -12.12 -10.38 -15.45
N PHE A 225 -13.34 -10.89 -15.58
CA PHE A 225 -13.66 -12.31 -15.39
C PHE A 225 -14.47 -12.83 -16.56
N ASP A 226 -14.37 -14.14 -16.83
CA ASP A 226 -15.27 -14.84 -17.74
C ASP A 226 -16.61 -15.17 -17.06
N GLU A 227 -17.50 -15.83 -17.80
CA GLU A 227 -18.82 -16.27 -17.31
C GLU A 227 -18.75 -17.27 -16.15
N ASN A 228 -17.62 -17.96 -15.98
CA ASN A 228 -17.38 -18.92 -14.90
C ASN A 228 -16.67 -18.28 -13.70
N GLY A 229 -16.46 -16.96 -13.74
CA GLY A 229 -15.76 -16.21 -12.70
C GLY A 229 -14.25 -16.43 -12.66
N ARG A 230 -13.65 -16.91 -13.77
CA ARG A 230 -12.20 -17.04 -13.88
C ARG A 230 -11.60 -15.74 -14.39
N GLN A 231 -10.50 -15.31 -13.76
CA GLN A 231 -9.79 -14.11 -14.18
C GLN A 231 -9.32 -14.24 -15.64
N LEU A 232 -9.58 -13.21 -16.43
CA LEU A 232 -9.13 -13.12 -17.81
C LEU A 232 -7.70 -12.57 -17.87
N PHE A 233 -6.91 -13.10 -18.79
CA PHE A 233 -5.54 -12.68 -19.05
C PHE A 233 -5.36 -12.25 -20.51
N ASN A 234 -4.44 -11.31 -20.74
CA ASN A 234 -4.00 -10.90 -22.06
C ASN A 234 -3.01 -11.94 -22.64
N ALA A 235 -2.70 -11.83 -23.94
CA ALA A 235 -1.79 -12.76 -24.62
C ALA A 235 -0.37 -12.84 -24.03
N ASN A 236 0.06 -11.80 -23.30
CA ASN A 236 1.35 -11.74 -22.61
C ASN A 236 1.31 -12.32 -21.18
N GLY A 237 0.18 -12.88 -20.74
CA GLY A 237 0.00 -13.42 -19.39
C GLY A 237 -0.33 -12.39 -18.31
N ASP A 238 -0.53 -11.12 -18.67
CA ASP A 238 -0.97 -10.10 -17.70
C ASP A 238 -2.48 -10.17 -17.46
N PRO A 239 -2.95 -9.89 -16.23
CA PRO A 239 -4.38 -9.75 -15.97
C PRO A 239 -5.02 -8.71 -16.90
N ARG A 240 -6.16 -9.08 -17.48
CA ARG A 240 -7.01 -8.13 -18.19
C ARG A 240 -7.75 -7.29 -17.15
N ILE A 241 -7.56 -5.97 -17.24
CA ILE A 241 -8.06 -5.02 -16.26
C ILE A 241 -8.89 -3.91 -16.91
N GLN A 242 -9.93 -3.46 -16.20
CA GLN A 242 -10.59 -2.19 -16.47
C GLN A 242 -9.93 -1.11 -15.61
N LYS A 243 -9.41 -0.05 -16.26
CA LYS A 243 -8.79 1.09 -15.59
C LYS A 243 -9.67 2.33 -15.67
N LYS A 244 -9.84 3.03 -14.56
CA LYS A 244 -10.44 4.37 -14.51
C LYS A 244 -9.53 5.33 -13.74
N ASN A 245 -9.39 6.55 -14.23
CA ASN A 245 -8.51 7.57 -13.65
C ASN A 245 -9.34 8.73 -13.09
N TYR A 246 -8.85 9.31 -12.01
CA TYR A 246 -9.46 10.43 -11.31
C TYR A 246 -8.38 11.47 -11.03
N ARG A 247 -8.71 12.74 -11.22
CA ARG A 247 -7.81 13.87 -10.94
C ARG A 247 -8.47 14.78 -9.92
N PHE A 248 -7.78 15.00 -8.80
CA PHE A 248 -8.24 15.88 -7.72
C PHE A 248 -7.50 17.22 -7.77
N CYS A 249 -6.18 17.20 -7.99
CA CYS A 249 -5.39 18.40 -8.24
C CYS A 249 -4.76 18.41 -9.62
N ASP A 250 -4.61 19.61 -10.19
CA ASP A 250 -3.75 19.82 -11.35
C ASP A 250 -2.26 19.88 -10.98
N ASP A 251 -1.41 20.12 -11.97
CA ASP A 251 0.05 20.13 -11.79
C ASP A 251 0.53 21.32 -10.94
N ASP A 252 -0.32 22.35 -10.80
CA ASP A 252 -0.08 23.55 -9.99
C ASP A 252 -0.71 23.42 -8.59
N GLY A 253 -1.25 22.24 -8.25
CA GLY A 253 -1.85 21.97 -6.95
C GLY A 253 -3.25 22.57 -6.76
N ASN A 254 -3.84 23.14 -7.82
CA ASN A 254 -5.20 23.66 -7.74
C ASN A 254 -6.19 22.51 -7.77
N ALA A 255 -7.16 22.57 -6.85
CA ALA A 255 -8.26 21.64 -6.83
C ALA A 255 -9.04 21.75 -8.16
N TYR A 256 -9.25 20.63 -8.83
CA TYR A 256 -9.89 20.59 -10.15
C TYR A 256 -11.41 20.80 -9.99
N ALA A 257 -11.84 22.04 -9.70
CA ALA A 257 -13.21 22.40 -9.33
C ALA A 257 -14.26 22.07 -10.40
N GLN A 258 -13.84 21.87 -11.65
CA GLN A 258 -14.72 21.46 -12.76
C GLN A 258 -14.93 19.94 -12.85
N SER A 259 -14.15 19.15 -12.11
CA SER A 259 -14.30 17.70 -12.05
C SER A 259 -15.47 17.38 -11.11
N ARG A 260 -16.64 17.12 -11.69
CA ARG A 260 -17.70 16.37 -11.00
C ARG A 260 -17.31 14.89 -10.77
N SER A 261 -16.11 14.50 -11.16
CA SER A 261 -15.63 13.12 -11.13
C SER A 261 -15.30 12.75 -9.69
N LYS A 262 -16.16 11.94 -9.07
CA LYS A 262 -15.91 11.30 -7.79
C LYS A 262 -15.29 9.93 -8.02
N LEU A 263 -14.28 9.57 -7.23
CA LEU A 263 -13.85 8.18 -7.18
C LEU A 263 -14.98 7.36 -6.57
N GLN A 264 -15.38 6.30 -7.27
CA GLN A 264 -16.53 5.48 -6.91
C GLN A 264 -16.17 4.00 -6.95
N LEU A 265 -16.44 3.32 -5.84
CA LEU A 265 -16.47 1.86 -5.75
C LEU A 265 -17.90 1.44 -5.46
N SER A 266 -18.39 0.41 -6.15
CA SER A 266 -19.66 -0.24 -5.84
C SER A 266 -19.51 -1.14 -4.63
N LEU A 267 -20.61 -1.44 -3.93
CA LEU A 267 -20.58 -2.46 -2.88
C LEU A 267 -20.15 -3.82 -3.45
N LYS A 268 -20.47 -4.15 -4.71
CA LYS A 268 -19.96 -5.36 -5.40
C LYS A 268 -18.43 -5.42 -5.51
N ASP A 269 -17.73 -4.29 -5.48
CA ASP A 269 -16.26 -4.29 -5.46
C ASP A 269 -15.74 -4.92 -4.15
N PHE A 270 -16.46 -4.77 -3.03
CA PHE A 270 -16.11 -5.28 -1.70
C PHE A 270 -16.58 -6.71 -1.43
N ILE A 271 -17.24 -7.35 -2.39
CA ILE A 271 -17.76 -8.71 -2.24
C ILE A 271 -16.95 -9.66 -3.13
N PRO A 272 -16.43 -10.77 -2.60
CA PRO A 272 -15.74 -11.77 -3.39
C PRO A 272 -16.68 -12.41 -4.41
N LEU A 273 -16.16 -12.71 -5.61
CA LEU A 273 -17.00 -13.18 -6.72
C LEU A 273 -17.72 -14.49 -6.38
N GLN A 274 -17.06 -15.39 -5.64
CA GLN A 274 -17.63 -16.64 -5.16
C GLN A 274 -18.85 -16.42 -4.25
N ILE A 275 -18.89 -15.35 -3.46
CA ILE A 275 -20.04 -15.01 -2.63
C ILE A 275 -21.17 -14.46 -3.51
N ILE A 276 -20.84 -13.58 -4.46
CA ILE A 276 -21.82 -13.05 -5.41
C ILE A 276 -22.53 -14.18 -6.17
N LEU A 277 -21.77 -15.17 -6.66
CA LEU A 277 -22.31 -16.32 -7.37
C LEU A 277 -23.13 -17.24 -6.46
N LYS A 278 -22.62 -17.55 -5.27
CA LYS A 278 -23.29 -18.45 -4.30
C LYS A 278 -24.62 -17.88 -3.82
N GLU A 279 -24.66 -16.60 -3.49
CA GLU A 279 -25.86 -15.95 -2.94
C GLU A 279 -26.82 -15.47 -4.04
N GLY A 280 -26.48 -15.66 -5.33
CA GLY A 280 -27.31 -15.21 -6.46
C GLY A 280 -27.36 -13.69 -6.61
N TRP A 281 -26.36 -12.98 -6.08
CA TRP A 281 -26.32 -11.51 -6.03
C TRP A 281 -25.82 -10.84 -7.32
N GLY A 282 -25.57 -11.64 -8.37
CA GLY A 282 -25.06 -11.15 -9.66
C GLY A 282 -25.94 -10.06 -10.28
N GLU A 283 -27.27 -10.20 -10.17
CA GLU A 283 -28.27 -9.30 -10.76
C GLU A 283 -28.87 -8.30 -9.76
N VAL A 284 -28.38 -8.27 -8.52
CA VAL A 284 -28.90 -7.33 -7.50
C VAL A 284 -28.37 -5.93 -7.78
N GLU A 285 -29.16 -5.13 -8.51
CA GLU A 285 -28.81 -3.75 -8.90
C GLU A 285 -28.48 -2.85 -7.69
N ALA A 286 -29.10 -3.10 -6.54
CA ALA A 286 -28.84 -2.32 -5.34
C ALA A 286 -27.37 -2.41 -4.89
N LEU A 287 -26.72 -3.57 -5.04
CA LEU A 287 -25.29 -3.72 -4.73
C LEU A 287 -24.39 -2.93 -5.69
N ASP A 288 -24.82 -2.74 -6.94
CA ASP A 288 -24.15 -1.84 -7.85
C ASP A 288 -24.40 -0.38 -7.48
N ASN A 289 -25.63 -0.01 -7.12
CA ASN A 289 -26.02 1.37 -6.88
C ASN A 289 -25.54 1.92 -5.53
N THR A 290 -25.28 1.06 -4.53
CA THR A 290 -24.63 1.46 -3.28
C THR A 290 -23.15 1.74 -3.53
N LYS A 291 -22.77 3.03 -3.52
CA LYS A 291 -21.40 3.47 -3.81
C LYS A 291 -20.66 3.96 -2.57
N PHE A 292 -19.41 3.54 -2.41
CA PHE A 292 -18.40 4.25 -1.64
C PHE A 292 -17.82 5.37 -2.51
N GLU A 293 -17.80 6.61 -2.01
CA GLU A 293 -17.37 7.77 -2.77
C GLU A 293 -16.28 8.58 -2.04
N LEU A 294 -15.21 8.85 -2.78
CA LEU A 294 -14.20 9.85 -2.44
C LEU A 294 -14.32 11.00 -3.45
N ASP A 295 -14.97 12.08 -3.01
CA ASP A 295 -15.06 13.31 -3.78
C ASP A 295 -13.83 14.21 -3.58
N LEU A 296 -13.80 15.31 -4.34
CA LEU A 296 -12.70 16.28 -4.28
C LEU A 296 -12.51 16.84 -2.87
N VAL A 297 -13.59 17.22 -2.19
CA VAL A 297 -13.50 17.86 -0.87
C VAL A 297 -12.89 16.91 0.15
N LYS A 298 -13.37 15.65 0.20
CA LYS A 298 -12.81 14.63 1.08
C LYS A 298 -11.35 14.35 0.75
N MET A 299 -11.00 14.16 -0.52
CA MET A 299 -9.63 13.81 -0.92
C MET A 299 -8.62 14.92 -0.61
N ILE A 300 -8.98 16.18 -0.86
CA ILE A 300 -8.13 17.31 -0.47
C ILE A 300 -8.01 17.39 1.05
N GLY A 301 -9.10 17.18 1.79
CA GLY A 301 -9.06 17.12 3.24
C GLY A 301 -8.12 16.03 3.76
N PHE A 302 -8.16 14.83 3.17
CA PHE A 302 -7.26 13.74 3.56
C PHE A 302 -5.80 14.09 3.26
N PHE A 303 -5.57 14.64 2.08
CA PHE A 303 -4.25 15.03 1.63
C PHE A 303 -3.63 16.10 2.54
N ASP A 304 -4.37 17.15 2.87
CA ASP A 304 -3.89 18.21 3.78
C ASP A 304 -3.61 17.69 5.18
N GLU A 305 -4.46 16.82 5.71
CA GLU A 305 -4.23 16.19 7.01
C GLU A 305 -2.98 15.31 7.01
N ALA A 306 -2.74 14.56 5.93
CA ALA A 306 -1.53 13.75 5.79
C ALA A 306 -0.25 14.60 5.66
N LEU A 307 -0.30 15.71 4.93
CA LEU A 307 0.84 16.65 4.81
C LEU A 307 1.19 17.27 6.18
N LYS A 308 0.19 17.66 6.99
CA LYS A 308 0.42 18.20 8.34
C LYS A 308 1.13 17.18 9.23
N VAL A 309 0.70 15.92 9.17
CA VAL A 309 1.31 14.84 9.94
C VAL A 309 2.75 14.58 9.50
N GLU A 310 3.02 14.55 8.19
CA GLU A 310 4.38 14.39 7.66
C GLU A 310 5.30 15.53 8.07
N LYS A 311 4.83 16.79 8.01
CA LYS A 311 5.59 17.96 8.49
C LYS A 311 5.96 17.82 9.96
N ALA A 312 5.01 17.42 10.81
CA ALA A 312 5.26 17.24 12.23
C ALA A 312 6.30 16.13 12.47
N ALA A 313 6.20 15.03 11.74
CA ALA A 313 7.14 13.91 11.84
C ALA A 313 8.56 14.29 11.38
N ASP A 314 8.71 14.97 10.24
CA ASP A 314 10.01 15.45 9.76
C ASP A 314 10.65 16.41 10.76
N THR A 315 9.87 17.35 11.31
CA THR A 315 10.33 18.30 12.34
C THR A 315 10.84 17.56 13.58
N ALA A 316 10.15 16.50 14.01
CA ALA A 316 10.56 15.70 15.16
C ALA A 316 11.82 14.84 14.89
N LYS A 317 12.02 14.40 13.64
CA LYS A 317 13.17 13.57 13.23
C LYS A 317 14.44 14.39 12.96
N GLU A 318 14.30 15.67 12.62
CA GLU A 318 15.42 16.54 12.21
C GLU A 318 16.60 16.56 13.19
N PRO A 319 16.41 16.73 14.52
CA PRO A 319 17.55 16.74 15.45
C PRO A 319 18.32 15.41 15.49
N ARG A 320 17.62 14.28 15.28
CA ARG A 320 18.25 12.96 15.25
C ARG A 320 19.04 12.75 13.95
N ARG A 321 18.51 13.23 12.82
CA ARG A 321 19.21 13.20 11.52
C ARG A 321 20.52 13.98 11.56
N ILE A 322 20.51 15.20 12.12
CA ILE A 322 21.72 16.03 12.27
C ILE A 322 22.79 15.29 13.09
N LYS A 323 22.42 14.74 14.26
CA LYS A 323 23.36 13.97 15.10
C LYS A 323 23.92 12.74 14.40
N ALA A 324 23.08 12.01 13.66
CA ALA A 324 23.51 10.83 12.90
C ALA A 324 24.50 11.19 11.79
N ASP A 325 24.26 12.31 11.09
CA ASP A 325 25.16 12.81 10.05
C ASP A 325 26.50 13.32 10.61
N GLU A 326 26.49 13.96 11.77
CA GLU A 326 27.71 14.37 12.49
C GLU A 326 28.54 13.15 12.91
N LYS A 327 27.91 12.10 13.47
CA LYS A 327 28.59 10.86 13.84
C LYS A 327 29.24 10.19 12.63
N LYS A 328 28.51 10.09 11.50
CA LYS A 328 29.04 9.51 10.25
C LYS A 328 30.20 10.30 9.66
N LYS A 329 30.28 11.61 9.90
CA LYS A 329 31.43 12.44 9.50
C LYS A 329 32.65 12.25 10.39
N GLN A 330 32.47 11.86 11.65
CA GLN A 330 33.57 11.58 12.58
C GLN A 330 34.18 10.18 12.37
N GLU A 331 33.40 9.24 11.83
CA GLU A 331 33.83 7.86 11.54
C GLU A 331 34.50 7.68 10.17
N LYS A 332 34.51 8.72 9.33
CA LYS A 332 35.22 8.77 8.04
C LYS A 332 36.49 9.58 8.14
#